data_AF-A0A832LCJ2-F1
#
_entry.id   AF-A0A832LCJ2-F1
#
_cell.length_a   1.000
_cell.length_b   1.000
_cell.length_c   1.000
_cell.angle_alpha   90.00
_cell.angle_beta   90.00
_cell.angle_gamma   90.00
#
_symmetry.space_group_name_H-M   'P 1'
#
loop_
_entity.id
_entity.type
_entity.pdbx_description
1 polymer ?
#
loop_
_entity_poly.entity_id
_entity_poly.type
_entity_poly.pdbx_seq_one_letter_code
_entity_poly.pdbx_strand_id
1 'polypeptide(L)' 'MGRRVDRDFFKYLKDKNIDVCGENGEYHTFVTNGPLFKKKIKITSSRTIKRDSFWFLDILEYS' A
#
# COMPACT_ATOMS: atom_id res chain seq x y z
N MET A 1 -0.38 7.28 0.87
CA MET A 1 0.17 6.39 -0.16
C MET A 1 1.49 5.80 0.32
N GLY A 2 1.78 4.54 0.02
CA GLY A 2 3.05 3.88 0.42
C GLY A 2 3.21 3.58 1.90
N ARG A 3 2.14 3.70 2.70
CA ARG A 3 2.14 3.32 4.11
C ARG A 3 2.20 1.81 4.24
N ARG A 4 2.87 1.31 5.28
CA ARG A 4 2.89 -0.12 5.61
C ARG A 4 1.53 -0.54 6.17
N VAL A 5 1.09 -1.75 5.85
CA VAL A 5 -0.07 -2.38 6.46
C VAL A 5 0.38 -2.99 7.79
N ASP A 6 0.26 -2.19 8.86
CA ASP A 6 0.65 -2.53 10.23
C ASP A 6 -0.50 -2.25 11.22
N ARG A 7 -0.25 -2.43 12.52
CA ARG A 7 -1.26 -2.23 13.57
C ARG A 7 -1.76 -0.79 13.64
N ASP A 8 -0.91 0.17 13.32
CA ASP A 8 -1.29 1.58 13.31
C ASP A 8 -2.17 1.91 12.11
N PHE A 9 -1.92 1.27 10.96
CA PHE A 9 -2.80 1.38 9.81
C PHE A 9 -4.16 0.72 10.08
N PHE A 10 -4.16 -0.45 10.70
CA PHE A 10 -5.39 -1.14 11.11
C PHE A 10 -6.24 -0.29 12.07
N LYS A 11 -5.61 0.36 13.07
CA LYS A 11 -6.31 1.29 13.96
C LYS A 11 -6.91 2.46 13.19
N TYR A 12 -6.14 3.05 12.27
CA TYR A 12 -6.61 4.14 11.41
C TYR A 12 -7.85 3.74 10.59
N LEU A 13 -7.88 2.53 10.01
CA LEU A 13 -9.05 2.05 9.25
C LEU A 13 -10.29 1.95 10.14
N LYS A 14 -10.15 1.39 11.35
CA LYS A 14 -11.24 1.28 12.32
C LYS A 14 -11.77 2.65 12.75
N ASP A 15 -10.89 3.57 13.11
CA ASP A 15 -11.26 4.93 13.56
C ASP A 15 -11.99 5.71 12.46
N LYS A 16 -11.82 5.32 11.19
CA LYS A 16 -12.47 5.92 10.02
C LYS A 16 -13.64 5.11 9.47
N ASN A 17 -13.99 3.98 10.10
CA ASN A 17 -15.03 3.07 9.63
C ASN A 17 -14.82 2.65 8.15
N ILE A 18 -13.57 2.43 7.77
CA ILE A 18 -13.16 1.93 6.44
C ILE A 18 -13.10 0.41 6.51
N ASP A 19 -13.53 -0.27 5.45
CA ASP A 19 -13.40 -1.72 5.37
C ASP A 19 -11.94 -2.15 5.54
N VAL A 20 -11.71 -3.08 6.46
CA VAL A 20 -10.35 -3.50 6.82
C VAL A 20 -9.69 -4.25 5.67
N CYS A 21 -10.45 -5.00 4.88
CA CYS A 21 -9.93 -5.78 3.75
C CYS A 21 -9.83 -4.94 2.47
N GLY A 22 -10.47 -3.78 2.41
CA GLY A 22 -10.49 -2.90 1.25
C GLY A 22 -11.30 -3.47 0.08
N GLU A 23 -12.31 -4.29 0.38
CA GLU A 23 -13.06 -5.05 -0.64
C GLU A 23 -13.85 -4.17 -1.61
N ASN A 24 -14.16 -2.92 -1.23
CA ASN A 24 -14.88 -1.97 -2.09
C ASN A 24 -13.94 -1.00 -2.83
N GLY A 25 -12.64 -1.28 -2.85
CA GLY A 25 -11.65 -0.44 -3.54
C GLY A 25 -11.20 0.78 -2.75
N GLU A 26 -11.37 0.77 -1.42
CA GLU A 26 -10.93 1.87 -0.55
C GLU A 26 -9.41 2.08 -0.60
N TYR A 27 -8.66 0.99 -0.76
CA TYR A 27 -7.22 1.02 -0.99
C TYR A 27 -6.72 -0.27 -1.65
N HIS A 28 -5.54 -0.20 -2.25
CA HIS A 28 -4.83 -1.36 -2.79
C HIS A 28 -3.47 -1.54 -2.12
N THR A 29 -3.06 -2.79 -1.97
CA THR A 29 -1.79 -3.15 -1.35
C THR A 29 -0.84 -3.77 -2.38
N PHE A 30 0.46 -3.62 -2.14
CA PHE A 30 1.52 -4.30 -2.89
C PHE A 30 2.43 -5.03 -1.91
N VAL A 31 2.57 -6.36 -2.07
CA VAL A 31 3.35 -7.20 -1.17
C VAL A 31 4.82 -7.12 -1.55
N THR A 32 5.65 -6.53 -0.69
CA THR A 32 7.08 -6.33 -0.96
C THR A 32 7.99 -7.40 -0.34
N ASN A 33 7.46 -8.27 0.52
CA ASN A 33 8.25 -9.32 1.18
C ASN A 33 7.37 -10.47 1.69
N GLY A 34 7.93 -11.68 1.77
CA GLY A 34 7.26 -12.84 2.35
C GLY A 34 8.17 -14.08 2.38
N PRO A 35 7.73 -15.18 3.02
CA PRO A 35 8.55 -16.39 3.18
C PRO A 35 9.03 -17.01 1.86
N LEU A 36 8.26 -16.82 0.77
CA LEU A 36 8.59 -17.34 -0.56
C LEU A 36 9.55 -16.43 -1.36
N PHE A 37 9.83 -15.22 -0.88
CA PHE A 37 10.70 -14.28 -1.58
C PHE A 37 12.16 -14.61 -1.26
N LYS A 38 12.98 -14.84 -2.31
CA LYS A 38 14.44 -15.00 -2.16
C LYS A 38 15.12 -13.73 -1.63
N LYS A 39 14.55 -12.57 -1.95
CA LYS A 39 14.97 -11.25 -1.50
C LYS A 39 13.73 -10.34 -1.43
N LYS A 40 13.65 -9.49 -0.41
CA LYS A 40 12.61 -8.46 -0.32
C LYS A 40 12.74 -7.46 -1.47
N ILE A 41 11.61 -6.98 -1.99
CA ILE A 41 11.55 -5.84 -2.90
C ILE A 41 11.72 -4.58 -2.07
N LYS A 42 12.79 -3.82 -2.30
CA LYS A 42 12.98 -2.48 -1.74
C LYS A 42 12.64 -1.45 -2.80
N ILE A 43 11.54 -0.73 -2.63
CA ILE A 43 11.21 0.44 -3.44
C ILE A 43 12.25 1.52 -3.16
N THR A 44 12.97 1.96 -4.19
CA THR A 44 14.05 2.96 -4.08
C THR A 44 13.60 4.32 -4.62
N SER A 45 12.66 4.34 -5.56
CA SER A 45 12.05 5.56 -6.07
C SER A 45 10.57 5.35 -6.35
N SER A 46 9.75 6.33 -5.95
CA SER A 46 8.31 6.33 -6.21
C SER A 46 7.76 7.74 -6.20
N ARG A 47 6.58 7.93 -6.78
CA ARG A 47 5.84 9.19 -6.70
C ARG A 47 4.36 8.93 -6.46
N THR A 48 3.71 9.87 -5.81
CA THR A 48 2.24 9.84 -5.68
C THR A 48 1.65 10.56 -6.88
N ILE A 49 0.69 9.92 -7.56
CA ILE A 49 -0.02 10.49 -8.70
C ILE A 49 -1.52 10.35 -8.48
N LYS A 50 -2.29 11.27 -9.05
CA LYS A 50 -3.75 11.18 -9.10
C LYS A 50 -4.17 10.79 -10.51
N ARG A 51 -4.98 9.74 -10.64
CA ARG A 51 -5.66 9.37 -11.89
C ARG A 51 -7.15 9.29 -11.56
N ASP A 52 -7.95 10.12 -12.22
CA ASP A 52 -9.38 10.29 -11.93
C ASP A 52 -9.63 10.58 -10.44
N SER A 53 -10.47 9.77 -9.79
CA SER A 53 -10.81 9.90 -8.37
C SER A 53 -9.83 9.18 -7.43
N PHE A 54 -8.81 8.49 -7.97
CA PHE A 54 -7.92 7.63 -7.19
C PHE A 54 -6.50 8.19 -7.11
N TRP A 55 -5.87 7.93 -5.97
CA TRP A 55 -4.45 8.18 -5.77
C TRP A 55 -3.68 6.86 -5.92
N PHE A 56 -2.55 6.93 -6.62
CA PHE A 56 -1.65 5.80 -6.83
C PHE A 56 -0.26 6.13 -6.29
N LEU A 57 0.43 5.10 -5.78
CA LEU A 57 1.86 5.14 -5.57
C LEU A 57 2.53 4.51 -6.80
N ASP A 58 3.04 5.35 -7.68
CA ASP A 58 3.74 4.93 -8.89
C ASP A 58 5.16 4.52 -8.49
N ILE A 59 5.48 3.23 -8.59
CA ILE A 59 6.82 2.71 -8.29
C ILE A 59 7.68 2.89 -9.54
N LEU A 60 8.73 3.70 -9.43
CA LEU A 60 9.62 4.01 -10.55
C LEU A 60 10.84 3.09 -10.56
N GLU A 61 11.39 2.79 -9.37
CA GLU A 61 12.58 1.94 -9.20
C GLU A 61 12.47 1.05 -7.96
N TYR A 62 13.05 -0.14 -8.04
CA TYR A 62 13.13 -1.10 -6.96
C TYR A 62 14.38 -1.99 -7.05
N SER A 63 14.76 -2.62 -5.94
CA SER A 63 15.91 -3.53 -5.82
C SER A 63 15.61 -4.78 -5.02
#